data_AF-A0A962UD88-F1
#
_entry.id   AF-A0A962UD88-F1
#
_cell.length_a   1.000
_cell.length_b   1.000
_cell.length_c   1.000
_cell.angle_alpha   90.00
_cell.angle_beta   90.00
_cell.angle_gamma   90.00
#
_symmetry.space_group_name_H-M   'P 1'
#
loop_
_entity.id
_entity.type
_entity.pdbx_description
1 polymer ?
#
loop_
_entity_poly.entity_id
_entity_poly.type
_entity_poly.pdbx_seq_one_letter_code
_entity_poly.pdbx_strand_id
1 'polypeptide(L)'
;VLQERITSTKTGSITSFQAVYVPADDLTDPSPATTFAHLDATLVLSRQVAELGIYPAVDPLDSTSRILDPHIVGEEHYNVARGVQGVLQRYKELKDIIAILGMDELSEDDKLVVQRARKIQRFLSQPFFVAEVFTGAPGKYVPLKETIANFKAILEGEYDHLPEQAFYMCGNVDEAVAKAEKSK
;
A
#
# COMPACT_ATOMS: atom_id res chain seq x y z
N VAL A 1 -23.23 -15.30 15.33
CA VAL A 1 -24.54 -14.70 14.96
C VAL A 1 -24.47 -13.21 14.56
N LEU A 2 -23.56 -12.35 15.07
CA LEU A 2 -23.46 -10.96 14.58
C LEU A 2 -22.84 -10.87 13.16
N GLN A 3 -21.66 -11.46 12.96
CA GLN A 3 -20.92 -11.36 11.70
C GLN A 3 -21.68 -11.97 10.50
N GLU A 4 -22.41 -13.06 10.72
CA GLU A 4 -23.19 -13.74 9.67
C GLU A 4 -24.37 -12.91 9.12
N ARG A 5 -24.81 -11.89 9.86
CA ARG A 5 -25.86 -10.97 9.39
C ARG A 5 -25.32 -9.89 8.45
N ILE A 6 -24.01 -9.67 8.45
CA ILE A 6 -23.32 -8.71 7.59
C ILE A 6 -22.90 -9.47 6.34
N THR A 7 -23.77 -9.48 5.34
CA THR A 7 -23.50 -10.23 4.10
C THR A 7 -24.23 -9.62 2.91
N SER A 8 -23.89 -10.10 1.72
CA SER A 8 -24.58 -9.76 0.48
C SER A 8 -25.74 -10.73 0.25
N THR A 9 -26.89 -10.19 -0.10
CA THR A 9 -28.11 -10.93 -0.43
C THR A 9 -28.55 -10.59 -1.86
N LYS A 10 -29.55 -11.30 -2.38
CA LYS A 10 -30.11 -11.02 -3.72
C LYS A 10 -30.72 -9.62 -3.84
N THR A 11 -31.12 -9.00 -2.72
CA THR A 11 -31.83 -7.71 -2.70
C THR A 11 -30.93 -6.54 -2.32
N GLY A 12 -29.69 -6.78 -1.92
CA GLY A 12 -28.77 -5.74 -1.48
C GLY A 12 -27.58 -6.30 -0.70
N SER A 13 -26.62 -5.44 -0.41
CA SER A 13 -25.40 -5.80 0.32
C SER A 13 -25.17 -4.88 1.52
N ILE A 14 -24.58 -5.45 2.57
CA ILE A 14 -24.03 -4.70 3.69
C ILE A 14 -22.53 -4.97 3.72
N THR A 15 -21.74 -3.93 3.49
CA THR A 15 -20.28 -3.96 3.70
C THR A 15 -19.99 -3.30 5.04
N SER A 16 -19.40 -4.04 5.97
CA SER A 16 -19.02 -3.53 7.29
C SER A 16 -17.52 -3.23 7.33
N PHE A 17 -17.17 -2.03 7.78
CA PHE A 17 -15.81 -1.65 8.11
C PHE A 17 -15.69 -1.68 9.64
N GLN A 18 -14.86 -2.58 10.17
CA GLN A 18 -14.76 -2.84 11.61
C GLN A 18 -13.41 -2.40 12.13
N ALA A 19 -13.40 -1.43 13.03
CA ALA A 19 -12.20 -1.03 13.75
C ALA A 19 -11.93 -2.05 14.86
N VAL A 20 -10.83 -2.80 14.73
CA VAL A 20 -10.38 -3.77 15.74
C VAL A 20 -9.15 -3.19 16.42
N TYR A 21 -9.25 -2.92 17.71
CA TYR A 21 -8.10 -2.52 18.51
C TYR A 21 -7.29 -3.76 18.91
N VAL A 22 -6.01 -3.77 18.56
CA VAL A 22 -5.07 -4.86 18.88
C VAL A 22 -4.32 -4.47 20.15
N PRO A 23 -4.53 -5.17 21.28
CA PRO A 23 -3.80 -4.88 22.52
C PRO A 23 -2.29 -5.11 22.32
N ALA A 24 -1.48 -4.14 22.76
CA ALA A 24 -0.01 -4.23 22.76
C ALA A 24 0.62 -4.59 21.40
N ASP A 25 -0.05 -4.26 20.28
CA ASP A 25 0.38 -4.60 18.92
C ASP A 25 0.54 -6.13 18.67
N ASP A 26 -0.10 -6.99 19.49
CA ASP A 26 -0.03 -8.45 19.36
C ASP A 26 -1.23 -9.02 18.59
N LEU A 27 -1.01 -9.37 17.32
CA LEU A 27 -2.01 -9.99 16.44
C LEU A 27 -2.35 -11.44 16.81
N THR A 28 -1.57 -12.07 17.69
CA THR A 28 -1.78 -13.46 18.13
C THR A 28 -2.71 -13.56 19.34
N ASP A 29 -3.13 -12.42 19.90
CA ASP A 29 -4.12 -12.39 20.97
C ASP A 29 -5.44 -13.05 20.52
N PRO A 30 -6.10 -13.86 21.37
CA PRO A 30 -7.31 -14.59 21.00
C PRO A 30 -8.51 -13.70 20.65
N SER A 31 -8.58 -12.46 21.14
CA SER A 31 -9.66 -11.52 20.83
C SER A 31 -9.63 -11.05 19.36
N PRO A 32 -8.50 -10.54 18.84
CA PRO A 32 -8.34 -10.30 17.40
C PRO A 32 -8.49 -11.57 16.56
N ALA A 33 -7.88 -12.69 16.97
CA ALA A 33 -7.83 -13.92 16.18
C ALA A 33 -9.22 -14.48 15.83
N THR A 34 -10.16 -14.46 16.78
CA THR A 34 -11.54 -14.90 16.55
C THR A 34 -12.31 -13.95 15.62
N THR A 35 -12.01 -12.65 15.69
CA THR A 35 -12.62 -11.64 14.80
C THR A 35 -12.09 -11.82 13.38
N PHE A 36 -10.79 -12.04 13.20
CA PHE A 36 -10.15 -12.20 11.90
C PHE A 36 -10.70 -13.39 11.09
N ALA A 37 -11.13 -14.47 11.75
CA ALA A 37 -11.73 -15.62 11.07
C ALA A 37 -12.97 -15.27 10.23
N HIS A 38 -13.70 -14.22 10.64
CA HIS A 38 -14.91 -13.75 9.98
C HIS A 38 -14.67 -12.63 8.96
N LEU A 39 -13.46 -12.07 8.89
CA LEU A 39 -13.16 -10.96 7.99
C LEU A 39 -12.68 -11.45 6.63
N ASP A 40 -13.22 -10.86 5.57
CA ASP A 40 -12.82 -11.15 4.19
C ASP A 40 -11.58 -10.36 3.75
N ALA A 41 -11.28 -9.27 4.44
CA ALA A 41 -10.07 -8.48 4.28
C ALA A 41 -9.62 -7.89 5.60
N THR A 42 -8.32 -7.79 5.79
CA THR A 42 -7.68 -7.14 6.93
C THR A 42 -6.84 -5.97 6.43
N LEU A 43 -7.09 -4.79 7.00
CA LEU A 43 -6.27 -3.60 6.77
C LEU A 43 -5.52 -3.30 8.05
N VAL A 44 -4.23 -3.60 8.06
CA VAL A 44 -3.36 -3.40 9.23
C VAL A 44 -2.80 -1.98 9.16
N LEU A 45 -3.02 -1.20 10.22
CA LEU A 45 -2.43 0.13 10.36
C LEU A 45 -1.18 0.03 11.24
N SER A 46 -0.03 0.42 10.71
CA SER A 46 1.27 0.24 11.35
C SER A 46 1.86 1.58 11.81
N ARG A 47 2.32 1.61 13.06
CA ARG A 47 3.06 2.76 13.62
C ARG A 47 4.33 3.06 12.82
N GLN A 48 5.04 2.02 12.38
CA GLN A 48 6.28 2.16 11.62
C GLN A 48 6.04 2.88 10.28
N VAL A 49 4.90 2.62 9.63
CA VAL A 49 4.52 3.31 8.38
C VAL A 49 4.17 4.78 8.65
N ALA A 50 3.45 5.05 9.74
CA ALA A 50 3.10 6.41 10.15
C ALA A 50 4.33 7.26 10.50
N GLU A 51 5.34 6.68 11.16
CA GLU A 51 6.61 7.37 11.49
C GLU A 51 7.40 7.79 10.24
N LEU A 52 7.20 7.11 9.12
CA LEU A 52 7.76 7.51 7.82
C LEU A 52 6.98 8.67 7.17
N GLY A 53 5.89 9.15 7.78
CA GLY A 53 5.01 10.19 7.26
C GLY A 53 4.05 9.69 6.17
N ILE A 54 3.90 8.38 6.00
CA ILE A 54 3.05 7.80 4.95
C ILE A 54 1.62 7.68 5.48
N TYR A 55 0.69 8.37 4.83
CA TYR A 55 -0.73 8.30 5.14
C TYR A 55 -1.54 7.95 3.89
N PRO A 56 -2.47 6.98 3.96
CA PRO A 56 -2.81 6.19 5.15
C PRO A 56 -1.69 5.24 5.58
N ALA A 57 -1.56 5.00 6.89
CA ALA A 57 -0.49 4.19 7.47
C ALA A 57 -0.74 2.67 7.35
N VAL A 58 -1.17 2.23 6.17
CA VAL A 58 -1.48 0.82 5.88
C VAL A 58 -0.18 0.06 5.68
N ASP A 59 -0.04 -1.09 6.35
CA ASP A 59 1.03 -2.04 6.05
C ASP A 59 0.63 -2.92 4.85
N PRO A 60 1.29 -2.79 3.68
CA PRO A 60 0.90 -3.49 2.46
C PRO A 60 1.26 -4.98 2.46
N LEU A 61 2.13 -5.43 3.37
CA LEU A 61 2.55 -6.83 3.47
C LEU A 61 1.71 -7.59 4.51
N ASP A 62 1.34 -6.93 5.60
CA ASP A 62 0.50 -7.53 6.65
C ASP A 62 -1.01 -7.38 6.38
N SER A 63 -1.41 -6.49 5.47
CA SER A 63 -2.80 -6.37 5.01
C SER A 63 -3.13 -7.44 3.97
N THR A 64 -4.32 -8.05 4.09
CA THR A 64 -4.72 -9.17 3.22
C THR A 64 -6.16 -9.04 2.76
N SER A 65 -6.49 -9.72 1.66
CA SER A 65 -7.86 -9.83 1.17
C SER A 65 -8.08 -11.17 0.49
N ARG A 66 -9.21 -11.82 0.81
CA ARG A 66 -9.64 -13.08 0.18
C ARG A 66 -9.99 -12.92 -1.29
N ILE A 67 -10.43 -11.73 -1.70
CA ILE A 67 -10.83 -11.46 -3.07
C ILE A 67 -9.66 -11.09 -3.98
N LEU A 68 -8.44 -11.01 -3.44
CA LEU A 68 -7.22 -10.87 -4.25
C LEU A 68 -6.87 -12.21 -4.91
N ASP A 69 -7.73 -12.62 -5.84
CA ASP A 69 -7.65 -13.84 -6.65
C ASP A 69 -7.88 -13.46 -8.13
N PRO A 70 -7.06 -13.94 -9.08
CA PRO A 70 -7.17 -13.58 -10.49
C PRO A 70 -8.54 -13.91 -11.10
N HIS A 71 -9.27 -14.89 -10.58
CA HIS A 71 -10.62 -15.23 -11.03
C HIS A 71 -11.69 -14.23 -10.57
N ILE A 72 -11.38 -13.39 -9.57
CA ILE A 72 -12.29 -12.39 -9.02
C ILE A 72 -11.92 -10.99 -9.54
N VAL A 73 -10.66 -10.59 -9.38
CA VAL A 73 -10.19 -9.24 -9.73
C VAL A 73 -9.61 -9.13 -11.14
N GLY A 74 -9.41 -10.25 -11.82
CA GLY A 74 -8.72 -10.33 -13.11
C GLY A 74 -7.20 -10.44 -12.97
N GLU A 75 -6.58 -11.03 -14.00
CA GLU A 75 -5.14 -11.28 -14.07
C GLU A 75 -4.29 -10.02 -13.89
N GLU A 76 -4.64 -8.92 -14.57
CA GLU A 76 -3.84 -7.71 -14.54
C GLU A 76 -3.77 -7.10 -13.12
N HIS A 77 -4.92 -6.96 -12.46
CA HIS A 77 -4.96 -6.45 -11.09
C HIS A 77 -4.19 -7.36 -10.13
N TYR A 78 -4.41 -8.67 -10.23
CA TYR A 78 -3.73 -9.65 -9.38
C TYR A 78 -2.21 -9.59 -9.55
N ASN A 79 -1.72 -9.61 -10.79
CA ASN A 79 -0.29 -9.63 -11.08
C ASN A 79 0.40 -8.32 -10.66
N VAL A 80 -0.25 -7.16 -10.86
CA VAL A 80 0.28 -5.87 -10.38
C VAL A 80 0.35 -5.83 -8.85
N ALA A 81 -0.70 -6.24 -8.15
CA ALA A 81 -0.71 -6.28 -6.69
C ALA A 81 0.35 -7.23 -6.13
N ARG A 82 0.49 -8.43 -6.71
CA ARG A 82 1.55 -9.39 -6.32
C ARG A 82 2.95 -8.88 -6.64
N GLY A 83 3.13 -8.19 -7.76
CA GLY A 83 4.39 -7.53 -8.11
C GLY A 83 4.80 -6.47 -7.09
N VAL A 84 3.86 -5.61 -6.69
CA VAL A 84 4.08 -4.61 -5.63
C VAL A 84 4.48 -5.28 -4.32
N GLN A 85 3.75 -6.31 -3.89
CA GLN A 85 4.08 -7.08 -2.68
C GLN A 85 5.47 -7.72 -2.78
N GLY A 86 5.82 -8.30 -3.93
CA GLY A 86 7.13 -8.92 -4.15
C GLY A 86 8.29 -7.95 -4.03
N VAL A 87 8.15 -6.76 -4.63
CA VAL A 87 9.17 -5.69 -4.55
C VAL A 87 9.33 -5.19 -3.11
N LEU A 88 8.23 -4.97 -2.39
CA LEU A 88 8.26 -4.52 -0.99
C LEU A 88 8.82 -5.59 -0.05
N GLN A 89 8.50 -6.87 -0.29
CA GLN A 89 9.06 -7.98 0.48
C GLN A 89 10.58 -8.09 0.28
N ARG A 90 11.05 -8.03 -0.97
CA ARG A 90 12.47 -8.02 -1.27
C ARG A 90 13.19 -6.82 -0.65
N TYR A 91 12.57 -5.65 -0.66
CA TYR A 91 13.11 -4.48 0.02
C TYR A 91 13.22 -4.67 1.53
N LYS A 92 12.24 -5.33 2.18
CA LYS A 92 12.30 -5.66 3.60
C LYS A 92 13.51 -6.54 3.94
N GLU A 93 13.80 -7.55 3.12
CA GLU A 93 14.98 -8.42 3.25
C GLU A 93 16.30 -7.64 3.08
N LEU A 94 16.34 -6.74 2.09
CA LEU A 94 17.53 -5.93 1.82
C LEU A 94 17.75 -4.84 2.88
N LYS A 95 16.71 -4.41 3.60
CA LYS A 95 16.80 -3.34 4.61
C LYS A 95 17.76 -3.69 5.75
N ASP A 96 17.78 -4.93 6.21
CA ASP A 96 18.69 -5.39 7.27
C ASP A 96 20.14 -5.41 6.76
N ILE A 97 20.34 -5.85 5.51
CA ILE A 97 21.65 -5.83 4.85
C ILE A 97 22.16 -4.38 4.72
N ILE A 98 21.31 -3.47 4.25
CA ILE A 98 21.63 -2.04 4.12
C ILE A 98 22.01 -1.43 5.47
N ALA A 99 21.32 -1.80 6.55
CA ALA A 99 21.60 -1.28 7.88
C ALA A 99 22.97 -1.72 8.42
N ILE A 100 23.48 -2.88 8.00
CA ILE A 100 24.76 -3.44 8.48
C ILE A 100 25.91 -3.07 7.54
N LEU A 101 25.74 -3.24 6.24
CA LEU A 101 26.80 -3.14 5.22
C LEU A 101 26.75 -1.82 4.42
N GLY A 102 25.61 -1.14 4.38
CA GLY A 102 25.39 0.05 3.55
C GLY A 102 24.80 -0.28 2.17
N MET A 103 24.35 0.77 1.45
CA MET A 103 23.72 0.62 0.13
C MET A 103 24.74 0.23 -0.96
N ASP A 104 26.01 0.63 -0.80
CA ASP A 104 27.03 0.45 -1.84
C ASP A 104 27.41 -1.03 -2.07
N GLU A 105 27.20 -1.86 -1.05
CA GLU A 105 27.48 -3.31 -1.04
C GLU A 105 26.40 -4.15 -1.75
N LEU A 106 25.29 -3.53 -2.16
CA LEU A 106 24.25 -4.20 -2.93
C LEU A 106 24.64 -4.38 -4.40
N SER A 107 24.13 -5.44 -5.01
CA SER A 107 24.17 -5.59 -6.46
C SER A 107 23.39 -4.46 -7.14
N GLU A 108 23.72 -4.14 -8.40
CA GLU A 108 22.98 -3.10 -9.14
C GLU A 108 21.48 -3.44 -9.28
N ASP A 109 21.15 -4.73 -9.42
CA ASP A 109 19.75 -5.20 -9.44
C ASP A 109 19.06 -4.99 -8.09
N ASP A 110 19.72 -5.28 -6.97
CA ASP A 110 19.15 -5.04 -5.63
C ASP A 110 19.02 -3.53 -5.35
N LYS A 111 19.95 -2.70 -5.81
CA LYS A 111 19.83 -1.23 -5.74
C LYS A 111 18.61 -0.75 -6.50
N LEU A 112 18.36 -1.29 -7.70
CA LEU A 112 17.17 -0.97 -8.49
C LEU A 112 15.88 -1.36 -7.76
N VAL A 113 15.85 -2.56 -7.16
CA VAL A 113 14.71 -3.01 -6.34
C VAL A 113 14.46 -2.07 -5.17
N VAL A 114 15.51 -1.66 -4.45
CA VAL A 114 15.40 -0.71 -3.34
C VAL A 114 14.84 0.63 -3.81
N GLN A 115 15.32 1.15 -4.94
CA GLN A 115 14.82 2.41 -5.51
C GLN A 115 13.34 2.33 -5.87
N ARG A 116 12.92 1.27 -6.57
CA ARG A 116 11.50 1.05 -6.92
C ARG A 116 10.64 0.84 -5.69
N ALA A 117 11.12 0.07 -4.70
CA ALA A 117 10.39 -0.16 -3.46
C ALA A 117 10.14 1.13 -2.68
N ARG A 118 11.13 2.01 -2.57
CA ARG A 118 10.95 3.32 -1.92
C ARG A 118 9.93 4.18 -2.65
N LYS A 119 9.94 4.19 -3.98
CA LYS A 119 8.94 4.91 -4.79
C LYS A 119 7.54 4.36 -4.57
N ILE A 120 7.37 3.04 -4.64
CA ILE A 120 6.11 2.34 -4.35
C ILE A 120 5.62 2.69 -2.94
N GLN A 121 6.49 2.61 -1.94
CA GLN A 121 6.16 2.89 -0.55
C GLN A 121 5.65 4.34 -0.37
N ARG A 122 6.29 5.30 -1.05
CA ARG A 122 5.82 6.70 -1.07
C ARG A 122 4.53 6.87 -1.85
N PHE A 123 4.38 6.18 -2.97
CA PHE A 123 3.21 6.27 -3.84
C PHE A 123 1.94 5.66 -3.24
N LEU A 124 2.08 4.78 -2.25
CA LEU A 124 0.96 4.30 -1.43
C LEU A 124 0.38 5.40 -0.51
N SER A 125 1.06 6.55 -0.36
CA SER A 125 0.48 7.70 0.33
C SER A 125 -0.47 8.49 -0.57
N GLN A 126 -1.57 8.99 0.01
CA GLN A 126 -2.59 9.72 -0.72
C GLN A 126 -3.19 10.83 0.16
N PRO A 127 -3.32 12.07 -0.35
CA PRO A 127 -3.99 13.14 0.38
C PRO A 127 -5.50 12.89 0.47
N PHE A 128 -6.04 12.99 1.67
CA PHE A 128 -7.46 12.77 1.95
C PHE A 128 -8.26 14.07 1.97
N PHE A 129 -9.46 14.06 1.39
CA PHE A 129 -10.39 15.19 1.43
C PHE A 129 -10.71 15.64 2.87
N VAL A 130 -10.86 14.68 3.79
CA VAL A 130 -11.12 14.96 5.21
C VAL A 130 -9.92 15.55 5.94
N ALA A 131 -8.70 15.34 5.41
CA ALA A 131 -7.47 15.83 6.01
C ALA A 131 -7.06 17.21 5.45
N GLU A 132 -7.69 17.67 4.38
CA GLU A 132 -7.35 18.91 3.66
C GLU A 132 -7.32 20.15 4.58
N VAL A 133 -8.24 20.21 5.55
CA VAL A 133 -8.30 21.31 6.54
C VAL A 133 -7.06 21.36 7.43
N PHE A 134 -6.39 20.22 7.65
CA PHE A 134 -5.22 20.09 8.53
C PHE A 134 -3.91 20.12 7.75
N THR A 135 -3.90 19.57 6.54
CA THR A 135 -2.69 19.42 5.71
C THR A 135 -2.51 20.54 4.70
N GLY A 136 -3.59 21.25 4.33
CA GLY A 136 -3.62 22.23 3.25
C GLY A 136 -3.47 21.63 1.85
N ALA A 137 -3.35 20.30 1.73
CA ALA A 137 -3.22 19.59 0.46
C ALA A 137 -4.61 19.10 0.01
N PRO A 138 -5.02 19.38 -1.25
CA PRO A 138 -6.33 18.99 -1.74
C PRO A 138 -6.45 17.48 -1.81
N GLY A 139 -7.57 16.96 -1.31
CA GLY A 139 -7.86 15.53 -1.36
C GLY A 139 -7.91 15.00 -2.79
N LYS A 140 -7.56 13.72 -2.96
CA LYS A 140 -7.57 13.04 -4.26
C LYS A 140 -8.43 11.79 -4.20
N TYR A 141 -9.19 11.57 -5.27
CA TYR A 141 -9.85 10.30 -5.54
C TYR A 141 -9.17 9.66 -6.74
N VAL A 142 -8.71 8.43 -6.59
CA VAL A 142 -7.95 7.71 -7.63
C VAL A 142 -8.79 6.51 -8.09
N PRO A 143 -9.22 6.46 -9.35
CA PRO A 143 -9.97 5.33 -9.89
C PRO A 143 -9.14 4.04 -9.92
N LEU A 144 -9.79 2.90 -9.69
CA LEU A 144 -9.14 1.58 -9.68
C LEU A 144 -8.28 1.30 -10.92
N LYS A 145 -8.81 1.59 -12.11
CA LYS A 145 -8.09 1.37 -13.38
C LYS A 145 -6.79 2.17 -13.44
N GLU A 146 -6.83 3.40 -12.93
CA GLU A 146 -5.68 4.29 -12.88
C GLU A 146 -4.66 3.81 -11.85
N THR A 147 -5.11 3.36 -10.67
CA THR A 147 -4.24 2.72 -9.67
C THR A 147 -3.47 1.55 -10.26
N ILE A 148 -4.15 0.63 -10.95
CA ILE A 148 -3.51 -0.55 -11.56
C ILE A 148 -2.48 -0.14 -12.61
N ALA A 149 -2.85 0.77 -13.52
CA ALA A 149 -1.95 1.25 -14.58
C ALA A 149 -0.71 1.97 -14.00
N ASN A 150 -0.91 2.82 -12.99
CA ASN A 150 0.15 3.57 -12.33
C ASN A 150 1.18 2.64 -11.65
N PHE A 151 0.71 1.68 -10.85
CA PHE A 151 1.62 0.73 -10.18
C PHE A 151 2.30 -0.20 -11.18
N LYS A 152 1.62 -0.60 -12.26
CA LYS A 152 2.22 -1.39 -13.33
C LYS A 152 3.40 -0.66 -13.98
N ALA A 153 3.22 0.59 -14.35
CA ALA A 153 4.27 1.38 -14.97
C ALA A 153 5.46 1.65 -14.02
N ILE A 154 5.21 1.79 -12.71
CA ILE A 154 6.28 1.84 -11.69
C ILE A 154 7.03 0.51 -11.60
N LEU A 155 6.33 -0.63 -11.63
CA LEU A 155 6.94 -1.97 -11.61
C LEU A 155 7.78 -2.23 -12.86
N GLU A 156 7.31 -1.78 -14.02
CA GLU A 156 7.98 -1.91 -15.32
C GLU A 156 9.18 -0.96 -15.47
N GLY A 157 9.32 0.02 -14.58
CA GLY A 157 10.48 0.93 -14.52
C GLY A 157 10.36 2.18 -15.36
N GLU A 158 9.17 2.49 -15.90
CA GLU A 158 8.95 3.67 -16.74
C GLU A 158 9.34 4.98 -16.03
N TYR A 159 9.22 5.00 -14.70
CA TYR A 159 9.49 6.16 -13.85
C TYR A 159 10.77 6.01 -12.99
N ASP A 160 11.71 5.16 -13.41
CA ASP A 160 12.97 4.97 -12.67
C ASP A 160 13.82 6.25 -12.60
N HIS A 161 13.69 7.13 -13.58
CA HIS A 161 14.38 8.41 -13.66
C HIS A 161 13.84 9.49 -12.69
N LEU A 162 12.65 9.29 -12.11
CA LEU A 162 12.05 10.26 -11.17
C LEU A 162 12.59 10.07 -9.74
N PRO A 163 12.75 11.15 -8.94
CA PRO A 163 13.14 11.03 -7.54
C PRO A 163 12.01 10.45 -6.69
N GLU A 164 12.34 9.72 -5.61
CA GLU A 164 11.35 9.09 -4.72
C GLU A 164 10.37 10.09 -4.07
N GLN A 165 10.83 11.31 -3.81
CA GLN A 165 10.02 12.36 -3.19
C GLN A 165 8.89 12.85 -4.11
N ALA A 166 9.03 12.67 -5.42
CA ALA A 166 7.99 12.99 -6.38
C ALA A 166 6.73 12.14 -6.18
N PHE A 167 6.88 10.90 -5.68
CA PHE A 167 5.76 9.98 -5.46
C PHE A 167 5.03 10.21 -4.13
N TYR A 168 5.53 11.08 -3.28
CA TYR A 168 4.92 11.35 -1.98
C TYR A 168 3.66 12.22 -2.11
N MET A 169 2.55 11.79 -1.50
CA MET A 169 1.27 12.51 -1.45
C MET A 169 0.75 12.95 -2.83
N CYS A 170 0.71 12.01 -3.78
CA CYS A 170 0.19 12.22 -5.13
C CYS A 170 -1.05 11.35 -5.36
N GLY A 171 -1.97 11.80 -6.21
CA GLY A 171 -3.09 10.96 -6.66
C GLY A 171 -2.66 9.96 -7.72
N ASN A 172 -1.90 10.41 -8.73
CA ASN A 172 -1.49 9.59 -9.86
C ASN A 172 -0.03 9.89 -10.26
N VAL A 173 0.47 9.17 -11.25
CA VAL A 173 1.87 9.33 -11.67
C VAL A 173 2.09 10.63 -12.43
N ASP A 174 1.09 11.17 -13.13
CA ASP A 174 1.20 12.48 -13.79
C ASP A 174 1.49 13.60 -12.77
N GLU A 175 0.86 13.55 -11.59
CA GLU A 175 1.17 14.45 -10.49
C GLU A 175 2.59 14.27 -9.97
N ALA A 176 3.09 13.02 -9.92
CA ALA A 176 4.48 12.75 -9.55
C ALA A 176 5.46 13.33 -10.58
N VAL A 177 5.20 13.16 -11.87
CA VAL A 177 5.99 13.77 -12.96
C VAL A 177 6.02 15.29 -12.82
N ALA A 178 4.84 15.93 -12.69
CA ALA A 178 4.74 17.38 -12.54
C ALA A 178 5.45 17.90 -11.27
N LYS A 179 5.45 17.11 -10.19
CA LYS A 179 6.15 17.45 -8.96
C LYS A 179 7.67 17.34 -9.12
N ALA A 180 8.14 16.31 -9.83
CA ALA A 180 9.54 16.14 -10.16
C ALA A 180 10.07 17.30 -11.02
N GLU A 181 9.29 17.77 -12.00
CA GLU A 181 9.63 18.92 -12.83
C GLU A 181 9.76 20.22 -12.03
N LYS A 182 8.86 20.45 -11.06
CA LYS A 182 8.92 21.61 -10.16
C LYS A 182 10.07 21.58 -9.16
N SER A 183 10.65 20.40 -8.93
CA SER A 183 11.72 20.17 -7.96
C SER A 183 13.11 20.17 -8.61
N LYS A 184 13.18 20.36 -9.94
CA LYS A 184 14.40 20.65 -10.70
C LYS A 184 14.68 22.15 -10.70
#